data_AF-A0A2V6LNZ4-F1
#
_entry.id   AF-A0A2V6LNZ4-F1
#
_cell.length_a   1.000
_cell.length_b   1.000
_cell.length_c   1.000
_cell.angle_alpha   90.00
_cell.angle_beta   90.00
_cell.angle_gamma   90.00
#
_symmetry.space_group_name_H-M   'P 1'
#
loop_
_entity.id
_entity.type
_entity.pdbx_description
1 polymer ?
#
loop_
_entity_poly.entity_id
_entity_poly.type
_entity_poly.pdbx_seq_one_letter_code
_entity_poly.pdbx_strand_id
1 'polypeptide(L)' 'MEAVDREKQKRISRGALAWLRMLDNPDILFRFDVVEVVVADDAKPRLELIKNAFPLSKPYLY' A
#
# COMPACT_ATOMS: atom_id res chain seq x y z
N MET A 1 1.31 -1.98 12.93
CA MET A 1 1.73 -2.17 11.52
C MET A 1 3.25 -2.32 11.41
N GLU A 2 3.83 -3.31 12.11
CA GLU A 2 5.28 -3.55 12.09
C GLU A 2 5.78 -4.01 10.70
N ALA A 3 4.96 -4.79 9.99
CA ALA A 3 5.30 -5.34 8.67
C ALA A 3 5.21 -4.34 7.50
N VAL A 4 4.61 -3.16 7.70
CA VAL A 4 4.54 -2.06 6.72
C VAL A 4 5.12 -0.79 7.35
N ASP A 5 6.39 -0.93 7.71
CA ASP A 5 7.19 0.15 8.26
C ASP A 5 7.43 1.30 7.26
N ARG A 6 8.07 2.37 7.74
CA ARG A 6 8.35 3.57 6.93
C ARG A 6 9.17 3.29 5.68
N GLU A 7 10.12 2.35 5.73
CA GLU A 7 10.97 2.03 4.57
C GLU A 7 10.20 1.25 3.52
N LYS A 8 9.33 0.33 3.93
CA LYS A 8 8.42 -0.38 3.03
C LYS A 8 7.38 0.56 2.43
N GLN A 9 6.81 1.49 3.21
CA GLN A 9 5.89 2.52 2.72
C GLN A 9 6.54 3.37 1.61
N LYS A 10 7.80 3.77 1.77
CA LYS A 10 8.56 4.50 0.73
C LYS A 10 8.74 3.66 -0.54
N ARG A 11 9.09 2.38 -0.40
CA ARG A 11 9.27 1.47 -1.56
C ARG A 11 7.97 1.27 -2.33
N ILE A 12 6.86 1.07 -1.62
CA ILE A 12 5.52 0.93 -2.21
C ILE A 12 5.10 2.24 -2.90
N SER A 13 5.30 3.39 -2.25
CA SER A 13 5.02 4.71 -2.82
C SER A 13 5.78 4.94 -4.14
N ARG A 14 7.07 4.58 -4.17
CA ARG A 14 7.90 4.68 -5.38
C ARG A 14 7.39 3.78 -6.52
N GLY A 15 6.96 2.55 -6.18
CA GLY A 15 6.37 1.62 -7.15
C GLY A 15 5.06 2.16 -7.73
N ALA A 16 4.18 2.70 -6.89
CA ALA A 16 2.92 3.30 -7.34
C ALA A 16 3.15 4.49 -8.29
N LEU A 17 4.08 5.39 -7.98
CA LEU A 17 4.42 6.49 -8.91
C LEU A 17 5.07 6.01 -10.21
N ALA A 18 5.85 4.93 -10.18
CA ALA A 18 6.38 4.33 -11.41
C ALA A 18 5.23 3.80 -12.28
N TRP A 19 4.24 3.14 -11.68
CA TRP A 19 3.07 2.66 -12.38
C TRP A 19 2.19 3.79 -12.93
N LEU A 20 1.93 4.85 -12.16
CA LEU A 20 1.15 6.00 -12.63
C LEU A 20 1.83 6.73 -13.80
N ARG A 21 3.16 6.80 -13.80
CA ARG A 21 3.92 7.32 -14.96
C ARG A 21 3.76 6.49 -16.22
N MET A 22 3.60 5.17 -16.10
CA MET A 22 3.31 4.30 -17.25
C MET A 22 1.90 4.53 -17.83
N LEU A 23 1.02 5.16 -17.06
CA LEU A 23 -0.33 5.54 -17.47
C LEU A 23 -0.41 7.01 -17.91
N ASP A 24 0.72 7.67 -18.16
CA ASP A 24 0.83 9.09 -18.49
C ASP A 24 0.32 10.05 -17.39
N ASN A 25 0.48 9.66 -16.11
CA ASN A 25 0.10 10.46 -14.92
C ASN A 25 -1.34 11.00 -14.99
N PRO A 26 -2.35 10.11 -15.02
CA PRO A 26 -3.74 10.54 -15.13
C PRO A 26 -4.21 11.27 -13.86
N ASP A 27 -5.09 12.26 -13.99
CA ASP A 27 -5.68 12.94 -12.82
C ASP A 27 -6.70 12.02 -12.13
N ILE A 28 -6.21 11.16 -11.23
CA ILE A 28 -7.00 10.17 -10.51
C ILE A 28 -6.67 10.16 -9.02
N LEU A 29 -7.68 9.84 -8.21
CA LEU A 29 -7.52 9.58 -6.80
C LEU A 29 -6.99 8.15 -6.58
N PHE A 30 -6.03 8.02 -5.67
CA PHE A 30 -5.46 6.73 -5.27
C PHE A 30 -5.23 6.69 -3.75
N ARG A 31 -5.03 5.49 -3.22
CA ARG A 31 -4.70 5.25 -1.82
C ARG A 31 -3.86 3.99 -1.66
N PHE A 32 -3.27 3.82 -0.49
CA PHE A 32 -2.57 2.60 -0.11
C PHE A 32 -3.39 1.85 0.95
N ASP A 33 -3.80 0.63 0.61
CA ASP A 33 -4.49 -0.27 1.54
C ASP A 33 -3.54 -1.39 1.98
N VAL A 34 -3.76 -1.93 3.19
CA VAL A 34 -3.04 -3.09 3.71
C VAL A 34 -4.05 -4.19 4.00
N VAL A 35 -3.79 -5.39 3.47
CA VAL A 35 -4.55 -6.58 3.83
C VAL A 35 -3.74 -7.38 4.83
N GLU A 36 -4.23 -7.48 6.06
CA GLU A 36 -3.66 -8.38 7.05
C GLU A 36 -4.25 -9.77 6.87
N VAL A 37 -3.37 -10.76 6.82
CA VAL A 37 -3.72 -12.18 6.67
C VAL A 37 -3.30 -12.88 7.94
N VAL A 38 -4.28 -13.34 8.72
CA VAL A 38 -4.02 -14.14 9.92
C VAL A 38 -4.28 -15.60 9.59
N VAL A 39 -3.20 -16.38 9.61
CA VAL A 39 -3.24 -17.83 9.43
C VAL A 39 -3.21 -18.47 10.81
N ALA A 40 -4.15 -19.38 11.06
CA ALA A 40 -4.16 -20.24 12.23
C ALA A 40 -4.20 -21.69 11.76
N ASP A 41 -3.55 -22.58 12.48
CA ASP A 41 -3.52 -24.01 12.15
C ASP A 41 -4.96 -24.56 12.12
N ASP A 42 -5.25 -25.34 11.08
CA ASP A 42 -6.55 -25.98 10.79
C ASP A 42 -7.77 -25.03 10.64
N ALA A 43 -7.54 -23.72 10.43
CA ALA A 43 -8.60 -22.75 10.17
C ALA A 43 -8.43 -22.06 8.80
N LYS A 44 -9.54 -21.59 8.23
CA LYS A 44 -9.50 -20.70 7.05
C LYS A 44 -8.79 -19.40 7.44
N PRO A 45 -7.91 -18.86 6.57
CA PRO A 45 -7.22 -17.61 6.86
C PRO A 45 -8.23 -16.47 7.01
N ARG A 46 -8.04 -15.66 8.05
CA ARG A 46 -8.83 -14.44 8.26
C ARG A 46 -8.15 -13.29 7.53
N LEU A 47 -8.93 -12.57 6.74
CA LEU A 47 -8.49 -11.38 6.01
C LEU A 47 -9.08 -10.12 6.66
N GLU A 48 -8.25 -9.11 6.83
CA GLU A 48 -8.67 -7.80 7.30
C GLU A 48 -8.13 -6.71 6.37
N LEU A 49 -9.03 -5.93 5.77
CA LEU A 49 -8.67 -4.82 4.89
C LEU A 49 -8.59 -3.52 5.68
N ILE A 50 -7.38 -3.02 5.83
CA ILE A 50 -7.11 -1.70 6.40
C ILE A 50 -7.02 -0.71 5.26
N LYS A 51 -8.07 0.09 5.10
CA LYS A 51 -8.15 1.13 4.07
C LYS A 51 -7.32 2.35 4.44
N ASN A 52 -6.74 3.03 3.46
CA ASN A 52 -5.92 4.24 3.67
C ASN A 52 -4.84 4.03 4.75
N ALA A 53 -4.19 2.88 4.73
CA ALA A 53 -3.23 2.46 5.74
C ALA A 53 -2.09 3.46 5.94
N PHE A 54 -1.70 4.18 4.88
CA PHE A 54 -0.73 5.27 4.94
C PHE A 54 -0.90 6.21 3.72
N PRO A 55 -0.46 7.49 3.83
CA PRO A 55 -0.45 8.43 2.71
C PRO A 55 0.76 8.19 1.79
N LEU A 56 0.81 8.86 0.63
CA LEU A 56 2.01 8.90 -0.21
C LEU A 56 3.22 9.35 0.63
N SER A 57 4.29 8.55 0.63
CA SER A 57 5.45 8.81 1.48
C SER A 57 6.23 10.02 1.00
N LYS A 58 6.61 10.92 1.91
CA LYS A 58 7.54 12.03 1.60
C LYS A 58 8.89 11.48 1.11
N PRO A 59 9.57 12.17 0.17
CA PRO A 59 9.24 13.46 -0.44
C PRO A 59 8.41 13.34 -1.75
N TYR A 60 7.78 12.20 -2.00
CA TYR A 60 7.05 11.96 -3.24
C TYR A 60 5.80 12.84 -3.37
N LEU A 61 5.49 13.24 -4.61
CA LEU A 61 4.34 14.05 -5.00
C LEU A 61 3.66 13.39 -6.21
N TYR A 62 2.35 13.55 -6.32
CA TYR A 62 1.52 13.15 -7.47
C TYR A 62 0.54 14.28 -7.78
#